data_AF-A0A6G3MGH2-F1
#
_entry.id   AF-A0A6G3MGH2-F1
#
_cell.length_a   1.000
_cell.length_b   1.000
_cell.length_c   1.000
_cell.angle_alpha   90.00
_cell.angle_beta   90.00
_cell.angle_gamma   90.00
#
_symmetry.space_group_name_H-M   'P 1'
#
loop_
_entity.id
_entity.type
_entity.pdbx_description
1 polymer ?
#
loop_
_entity_poly.entity_id
_entity_poly.type
_entity_poly.pdbx_seq_one_letter_code
_entity_poly.pdbx_strand_id
1 'polypeptide(L)'
;IHMGGTILGSARCKDFMDLEGRRKACLNMVSLGINHLVVVGGDGSLTGADIFRTEWPEHLSELVAAKKITASQQNELKHLSIVGMVGSIDNDFCGTDMTIGTDSALHRIIECVDSIITTAESHKRGFVIEIMGRHAGYLALSSGLSVGADFVFIPELPPEKNWRDNLCHTVTSFLNRGKKYAIVLVAEGAHDKSGVPITSNEVKEVLSKQLKLDSRVTVLGHVQRGGSPSAYDRILGSRQGIEAAFNVLMATPSDPSYVICTKNIHVCRVPLSECISMCNGIKCAFKDLDIDRVVQLRGGSFIRSLELFKTLQNLVPCRNNVNSERYTFSIIHSGAPSAGMDPCSRAFVIWCLSKGHSIIGFKNGFEGVVN
;
A
#
# COMPACT_ATOMS: atom_id res chain seq x y z
N ILE A 1 -8.16 14.29 -15.85
CA ILE A 1 -7.99 12.93 -15.28
C ILE A 1 -6.67 12.23 -15.63
N HIS A 2 -5.94 12.63 -16.71
CA HIS A 2 -4.74 11.92 -17.16
C HIS A 2 -3.41 12.49 -16.63
N MET A 3 -3.43 13.65 -15.98
CA MET A 3 -2.21 14.27 -15.45
C MET A 3 -1.83 13.64 -14.11
N GLY A 4 -0.53 13.41 -13.92
CA GLY A 4 0.04 12.99 -12.64
C GLY A 4 0.15 14.14 -11.65
N GLY A 5 0.36 13.81 -10.38
CA GLY A 5 0.46 14.80 -9.31
C GLY A 5 -0.87 15.51 -9.00
N THR A 6 -0.78 16.74 -8.50
CA THR A 6 -1.95 17.59 -8.20
C THR A 6 -1.83 18.94 -8.90
N ILE A 7 -2.88 19.34 -9.61
CA ILE A 7 -2.95 20.64 -10.30
C ILE A 7 -3.04 21.82 -9.33
N LEU A 8 -3.51 21.57 -8.11
CA LEU A 8 -3.63 22.58 -7.05
C LEU A 8 -2.32 22.76 -6.28
N GLY A 9 -1.30 21.93 -6.58
CA GLY A 9 -0.08 21.85 -5.79
C GLY A 9 -0.31 21.21 -4.41
N SER A 10 0.79 20.96 -3.71
CA SER A 10 0.79 20.54 -2.31
C SER A 10 2.11 20.95 -1.68
N ALA A 11 2.05 21.59 -0.51
CA ALA A 11 3.22 22.07 0.22
C ALA A 11 3.09 21.75 1.71
N ARG A 12 4.22 21.56 2.39
CA ARG A 12 4.23 21.47 3.85
C ARG A 12 3.94 22.85 4.42
N CYS A 13 2.91 22.97 5.26
CA CYS A 13 2.53 24.23 5.89
C CYS A 13 2.95 24.23 7.37
N LYS A 14 4.08 24.90 7.67
CA LYS A 14 4.54 25.05 9.07
C LYS A 14 3.60 25.94 9.86
N ASP A 15 3.16 27.06 9.28
CA ASP A 15 2.26 28.00 9.94
C ASP A 15 0.96 27.33 10.42
N PHE A 16 0.43 26.35 9.68
CA PHE A 16 -0.81 25.65 10.07
C PHE A 16 -0.63 24.73 11.29
N MET A 17 0.62 24.45 11.71
CA MET A 17 0.90 23.75 12.97
C MET A 17 0.63 24.64 14.18
N ASP A 18 0.70 25.96 14.01
CA ASP A 18 0.46 26.94 15.06
C ASP A 18 -1.00 27.40 15.09
N LEU A 19 -1.49 27.71 16.29
CA LEU A 19 -2.87 28.19 16.49
C LEU A 19 -3.13 29.46 15.67
N GLU A 20 -2.16 30.37 15.60
CA GLU A 20 -2.28 31.62 14.84
C GLU A 20 -2.42 31.39 13.33
N GLY A 21 -1.67 30.43 12.77
CA GLY A 21 -1.77 30.10 11.35
C GLY A 21 -3.11 29.44 11.01
N ARG A 22 -3.64 28.59 11.91
CA ARG A 22 -5.01 28.07 11.77
C ARG A 22 -6.06 29.17 11.88
N ARG A 23 -5.92 30.11 12.83
CA ARG A 23 -6.80 31.29 12.94
C ARG A 23 -6.78 32.15 11.68
N LYS A 24 -5.59 32.34 11.08
CA LYS A 24 -5.43 33.04 9.79
C LYS A 24 -6.14 32.30 8.65
N ALA A 25 -6.06 30.96 8.62
CA ALA A 25 -6.79 30.15 7.65
C ALA A 25 -8.32 30.27 7.84
N CYS A 26 -8.80 30.23 9.09
CA CYS A 26 -10.22 30.45 9.41
C CYS A 26 -10.71 31.80 8.90
N LEU A 27 -9.95 32.88 9.13
CA LEU A 27 -10.27 34.22 8.62
C LEU A 27 -10.40 34.23 7.08
N ASN A 28 -9.45 33.62 6.38
CA ASN A 28 -9.49 33.56 4.91
C ASN A 28 -10.74 32.81 4.41
N MET A 29 -11.07 31.67 5.03
CA MET A 29 -12.25 30.89 4.68
C MET A 29 -13.55 31.66 4.94
N VAL A 30 -13.67 32.30 6.11
CA VAL A 30 -14.84 33.12 6.47
C VAL A 30 -14.99 34.31 5.53
N SER A 31 -13.89 34.96 5.15
CA SER A 31 -13.91 36.09 4.20
C SER A 31 -14.44 35.71 2.80
N LEU A 32 -14.36 34.43 2.46
CA LEU A 32 -14.84 33.85 1.20
C LEU A 32 -16.18 33.12 1.35
N GLY A 33 -16.80 33.11 2.54
CA GLY A 33 -18.06 32.39 2.78
C GLY A 33 -17.92 30.86 2.81
N ILE A 34 -16.72 30.34 3.11
CA ILE A 34 -16.42 28.91 3.05
C ILE A 34 -16.55 28.28 4.45
N ASN A 35 -17.47 27.32 4.59
CA ASN A 35 -17.64 26.47 5.78
C ASN A 35 -17.74 24.97 5.45
N HIS A 36 -17.43 24.58 4.22
CA HIS A 36 -17.35 23.20 3.76
C HIS A 36 -15.98 22.96 3.14
N LEU A 37 -15.22 22.02 3.68
CA LEU A 37 -13.84 21.76 3.28
C LEU A 37 -13.65 20.29 2.90
N VAL A 38 -13.23 20.07 1.66
CA VAL A 38 -12.85 18.75 1.15
C VAL A 38 -11.33 18.66 1.17
N VAL A 39 -10.78 17.67 1.87
CA VAL A 39 -9.33 17.47 1.98
C VAL A 39 -8.93 16.17 1.30
N VAL A 40 -8.07 16.26 0.28
CA VAL A 40 -7.43 15.10 -0.36
C VAL A 40 -5.97 15.06 0.10
N GLY A 41 -5.57 14.06 0.88
CA GLY A 41 -4.21 13.97 1.38
C GLY A 41 -3.93 12.70 2.19
N GLY A 42 -2.77 12.65 2.82
CA GLY A 42 -2.40 11.56 3.73
C GLY A 42 -2.90 11.77 5.16
N ASP A 43 -2.55 10.83 6.04
CA ASP A 43 -2.89 10.82 7.47
C ASP A 43 -2.69 12.17 8.19
N GLY A 44 -1.54 12.82 7.97
CA GLY A 44 -1.22 14.10 8.60
C GLY A 44 -2.14 15.25 8.16
N SER A 45 -2.51 15.31 6.87
CA SER A 45 -3.42 16.33 6.36
C SER A 45 -4.83 16.18 6.94
N LEU A 46 -5.29 14.94 7.05
CA LEU A 46 -6.62 14.64 7.59
C LEU A 46 -6.67 14.89 9.11
N THR A 47 -5.61 14.54 9.83
CA THR A 47 -5.49 14.86 11.26
C THR A 47 -5.50 16.37 11.51
N GLY A 48 -4.75 17.14 10.72
CA GLY A 48 -4.76 18.61 10.82
C GLY A 48 -6.12 19.22 10.51
N ALA A 49 -6.86 18.63 9.57
CA ALA A 49 -8.22 19.04 9.23
C ALA A 49 -9.19 18.78 10.40
N ASP A 50 -9.11 17.62 11.05
CA ASP A 50 -9.95 17.27 12.21
C ASP A 50 -9.73 18.26 13.37
N ILE A 51 -8.46 18.53 13.72
CA ILE A 51 -8.10 19.53 14.73
C ILE A 51 -8.66 20.90 14.37
N PHE A 52 -8.50 21.32 13.11
CA PHE A 52 -8.98 22.61 12.65
C PHE A 52 -10.50 22.75 12.75
N ARG A 53 -11.25 21.67 12.51
CA ARG A 53 -12.70 21.63 12.72
C ARG A 53 -13.07 21.74 14.19
N THR A 54 -12.39 21.02 15.07
CA THR A 54 -12.64 21.07 16.51
C THR A 54 -12.42 22.47 17.08
N GLU A 55 -11.34 23.14 16.64
CA GLU A 55 -11.00 24.49 17.07
C GLU A 55 -11.81 25.61 16.37
N TRP A 56 -12.60 25.28 15.33
CA TRP A 56 -13.31 26.27 14.51
C TRP A 56 -14.15 27.29 15.32
N PRO A 57 -14.95 26.89 16.32
CA PRO A 57 -15.75 27.85 17.09
C PRO A 57 -14.90 28.82 17.93
N GLU A 58 -13.74 28.37 18.43
CA GLU A 58 -12.80 29.19 19.18
C GLU A 58 -12.18 30.25 18.27
N HIS A 59 -11.69 29.83 17.09
CA HIS A 59 -11.16 30.75 16.07
C HIS A 59 -12.17 31.82 15.67
N LEU A 60 -13.43 31.45 15.44
CA LEU A 60 -14.49 32.42 15.13
C LEU A 60 -14.70 33.44 16.25
N SER A 61 -14.74 32.97 17.50
CA SER A 61 -14.99 33.83 18.67
C SER A 61 -13.86 34.86 18.86
N GLU A 62 -12.61 34.44 18.69
CA GLU A 62 -11.45 35.32 18.74
C GLU A 62 -11.40 36.30 17.57
N LEU A 63 -11.79 35.88 16.37
CA LEU A 63 -11.84 36.76 15.20
C LEU A 63 -12.92 37.85 15.33
N VAL A 64 -14.05 37.55 15.98
CA VAL A 64 -15.07 38.55 16.32
C VAL A 64 -14.57 39.50 17.40
N ALA A 65 -13.91 38.99 18.46
CA ALA A 65 -13.32 39.82 19.50
C ALA A 65 -12.25 40.79 18.92
N ALA A 66 -11.46 40.30 17.96
CA ALA A 66 -10.49 41.09 17.22
C ALA A 66 -11.09 42.01 16.14
N LYS A 67 -12.43 42.04 16.00
CA LYS A 67 -13.18 42.81 14.98
C LYS A 67 -12.75 42.52 13.53
N LYS A 68 -12.24 41.31 13.27
CA LYS A 68 -11.83 40.88 11.92
C LYS A 68 -12.99 40.30 11.11
N ILE A 69 -14.01 39.77 11.77
CA ILE A 69 -15.25 39.25 11.16
C ILE A 69 -16.46 39.77 11.93
N THR A 70 -17.62 39.80 11.29
CA THR A 70 -18.87 40.25 11.90
C THR A 70 -19.59 39.12 12.65
N ALA A 71 -20.45 39.47 13.62
CA ALA A 71 -21.31 38.49 14.30
C ALA A 71 -22.27 37.78 13.33
N SER A 72 -22.68 38.43 12.24
CA SER A 72 -23.49 37.81 11.18
C SER A 72 -22.72 36.69 10.48
N GLN A 73 -21.47 36.94 10.08
CA GLN A 73 -20.60 35.93 9.46
C GLN A 73 -20.32 34.76 10.40
N GLN A 74 -20.10 35.03 11.69
CA GLN A 74 -19.95 33.97 12.69
C GLN A 74 -21.18 33.07 12.77
N ASN A 75 -22.39 33.64 12.74
CA ASN A 75 -23.63 32.87 12.84
C ASN A 75 -23.89 32.05 11.56
N GLU A 76 -23.62 32.61 10.39
CA GLU A 76 -23.80 31.92 9.10
C GLU A 76 -22.81 30.75 8.94
N LEU A 77 -21.56 30.93 9.37
CA LEU A 77 -20.46 29.97 9.19
C LEU A 77 -20.08 29.27 10.49
N LYS A 78 -21.03 29.12 11.42
CA LYS A 78 -20.80 28.61 12.78
C LYS A 78 -20.15 27.23 12.83
N HIS A 79 -20.39 26.40 11.83
CA HIS A 79 -19.91 25.02 11.76
C HIS A 79 -19.06 24.82 10.53
N LEU A 80 -17.90 24.18 10.71
CA LEU A 80 -17.08 23.67 9.61
C LEU A 80 -17.44 22.21 9.34
N SER A 81 -17.87 21.92 8.11
CA SER A 81 -18.03 20.55 7.61
C SER A 81 -16.75 20.12 6.90
N ILE A 82 -16.24 18.94 7.24
CA ILE A 82 -15.04 18.38 6.64
C ILE A 82 -15.31 16.97 6.15
N VAL A 83 -14.89 16.70 4.91
CA VAL A 83 -14.76 15.36 4.36
C VAL A 83 -13.34 15.12 3.87
N GLY A 84 -12.80 13.96 4.21
CA GLY A 84 -11.47 13.50 3.82
C GLY A 84 -11.52 12.49 2.67
N MET A 85 -10.51 12.53 1.82
CA MET A 85 -10.15 11.46 0.90
C MET A 85 -8.67 11.18 1.02
N VAL A 86 -8.29 9.91 0.92
CA VAL A 86 -6.91 9.51 1.20
C VAL A 86 -6.12 9.43 -0.10
N GLY A 87 -5.28 10.44 -0.32
CA GLY A 87 -4.28 10.46 -1.39
C GLY A 87 -2.91 10.05 -0.86
N SER A 88 -2.53 8.80 -1.09
CA SER A 88 -1.24 8.23 -0.66
C SER A 88 -0.88 7.03 -1.54
N ILE A 89 0.40 6.90 -1.88
CA ILE A 89 0.89 5.68 -2.57
C ILE A 89 1.17 4.54 -1.59
N ASP A 90 1.34 4.86 -0.31
CA ASP A 90 1.89 3.95 0.70
C ASP A 90 0.86 2.89 1.14
N ASN A 91 -0.43 3.11 0.85
CA ASN A 91 -1.58 2.36 1.35
C ASN A 91 -1.53 2.11 2.86
N ASP A 92 -1.13 3.13 3.62
CA ASP A 92 -0.85 3.04 5.05
C ASP A 92 -1.97 3.56 5.96
N PHE A 93 -3.09 4.02 5.37
CA PHE A 93 -4.22 4.60 6.09
C PHE A 93 -5.24 3.54 6.49
N CYS A 94 -5.56 3.47 7.79
CA CYS A 94 -6.52 2.51 8.31
C CYS A 94 -7.96 2.85 7.95
N GLY A 95 -8.77 1.81 7.68
CA GLY A 95 -10.20 1.93 7.39
C GLY A 95 -10.56 1.94 5.90
N THR A 96 -9.56 1.99 5.01
CA THR A 96 -9.73 1.79 3.57
C THR A 96 -8.86 0.63 3.08
N ASP A 97 -9.38 -0.16 2.14
CA ASP A 97 -8.63 -1.24 1.49
C ASP A 97 -7.55 -0.69 0.53
N MET A 98 -7.83 0.46 -0.08
CA MET A 98 -6.98 1.11 -1.08
C MET A 98 -7.02 2.64 -0.93
N THR A 99 -5.85 3.27 -0.92
CA THR A 99 -5.68 4.72 -1.04
C THR A 99 -5.48 5.15 -2.50
N ILE A 100 -5.89 6.37 -2.83
CA ILE A 100 -5.74 6.93 -4.18
C ILE A 100 -4.24 7.11 -4.47
N GLY A 101 -3.77 6.45 -5.52
CA GLY A 101 -2.39 6.50 -6.01
C GLY A 101 -1.60 5.22 -5.80
N THR A 102 -2.08 4.30 -4.95
CA THR A 102 -1.39 3.03 -4.64
C THR A 102 -1.26 2.15 -5.88
N ASP A 103 -2.34 1.97 -6.64
CA ASP A 103 -2.32 1.12 -7.84
C ASP A 103 -1.42 1.72 -8.93
N SER A 104 -1.44 3.05 -9.07
CA SER A 104 -0.54 3.78 -9.96
C SER A 104 0.93 3.55 -9.58
N ALA A 105 1.26 3.63 -8.29
CA ALA A 105 2.61 3.37 -7.80
C ALA A 105 3.03 1.91 -8.05
N LEU A 106 2.14 0.94 -7.81
CA LEU A 106 2.37 -0.47 -8.14
C LEU A 106 2.70 -0.66 -9.62
N HIS A 107 1.96 -0.04 -10.53
CA HIS A 107 2.26 -0.08 -11.96
C HIS A 107 3.66 0.47 -12.28
N ARG A 108 4.08 1.57 -11.64
CA ARG A 108 5.43 2.12 -11.84
C ARG A 108 6.50 1.16 -11.34
N ILE A 109 6.28 0.54 -10.17
CA ILE A 109 7.22 -0.44 -9.60
C ILE A 109 7.35 -1.64 -10.52
N ILE A 110 6.23 -2.23 -10.95
CA ILE A 110 6.21 -3.41 -11.82
C ILE A 110 6.94 -3.10 -13.14
N GLU A 111 6.64 -1.98 -13.79
CA GLU A 111 7.31 -1.58 -15.04
C GLU A 111 8.84 -1.46 -14.86
N CYS A 112 9.29 -0.87 -13.75
CA CYS A 112 10.72 -0.77 -13.45
C CYS A 112 11.34 -2.15 -13.20
N VAL A 113 10.67 -3.01 -12.42
CA VAL A 113 11.18 -4.35 -12.11
C VAL A 113 11.23 -5.23 -13.35
N ASP A 114 10.20 -5.21 -14.20
CA ASP A 114 10.16 -5.95 -15.46
C ASP A 114 11.30 -5.51 -16.39
N SER A 115 11.56 -4.20 -16.45
CA SER A 115 12.71 -3.66 -17.18
C SER A 115 14.03 -4.19 -16.63
N ILE A 116 14.17 -4.29 -15.31
CA ILE A 116 15.37 -4.83 -14.64
C ILE A 116 15.51 -6.34 -14.87
N ILE A 117 14.41 -7.10 -14.91
CA ILE A 117 14.43 -8.56 -15.07
C ILE A 117 15.15 -8.95 -16.37
N THR A 118 14.94 -8.23 -17.46
CA THR A 118 15.58 -8.52 -18.77
C THR A 118 17.11 -8.48 -18.70
N THR A 119 17.69 -7.50 -18.00
CA THR A 119 19.15 -7.41 -17.80
C THR A 119 19.63 -8.38 -16.72
N ALA A 120 18.81 -8.65 -15.69
CA ALA A 120 19.10 -9.63 -14.66
C ALA A 120 19.26 -11.04 -15.24
N GLU A 121 18.34 -11.43 -16.13
CA GLU A 121 18.39 -12.73 -16.80
C GLU A 121 19.62 -12.87 -17.71
N SER A 122 19.93 -11.83 -18.48
CA SER A 122 21.06 -11.83 -19.44
C SER A 122 22.41 -12.04 -18.76
N HIS A 123 22.61 -11.48 -17.57
CA HIS A 123 23.86 -11.55 -16.83
C HIS A 123 23.85 -12.51 -15.63
N LYS A 124 22.73 -13.23 -15.40
CA LYS A 124 22.53 -14.10 -14.23
C LYS A 124 22.82 -13.39 -12.90
N ARG A 125 22.25 -12.19 -12.73
CA ARG A 125 22.53 -11.27 -11.60
C ARG A 125 21.49 -11.32 -10.50
N GLY A 126 21.88 -10.83 -9.33
CA GLY A 126 20.97 -10.46 -8.25
C GLY A 126 20.61 -8.98 -8.32
N PHE A 127 19.35 -8.62 -8.10
CA PHE A 127 18.93 -7.24 -7.92
C PHE A 127 18.19 -7.09 -6.60
N VAL A 128 18.64 -6.12 -5.81
CA VAL A 128 17.97 -5.64 -4.61
C VAL A 128 17.28 -4.33 -4.96
N ILE A 129 15.95 -4.29 -4.87
CA ILE A 129 15.15 -3.16 -5.33
C ILE A 129 14.47 -2.52 -4.13
N GLU A 130 14.78 -1.25 -3.90
CA GLU A 130 14.22 -0.46 -2.80
C GLU A 130 12.91 0.20 -3.23
N ILE A 131 11.85 -0.06 -2.45
CA ILE A 131 10.47 0.34 -2.73
C ILE A 131 9.98 1.28 -1.64
N MET A 132 9.26 2.34 -2.05
CA MET A 132 8.63 3.29 -1.13
C MET A 132 7.48 2.63 -0.36
N GLY A 133 7.02 3.26 0.71
CA GLY A 133 5.87 2.79 1.50
C GLY A 133 5.86 3.30 2.94
N ARG A 134 6.80 4.17 3.30
CA ARG A 134 7.08 4.69 4.62
C ARG A 134 7.29 3.56 5.63
N HIS A 135 6.30 3.30 6.45
CA HIS A 135 6.30 2.23 7.46
C HIS A 135 5.31 1.12 7.07
N ALA A 136 4.88 1.08 5.81
CA ALA A 136 3.97 0.08 5.26
C ALA A 136 4.66 -0.74 4.17
N GLY A 137 4.51 -2.05 4.26
CA GLY A 137 5.03 -3.00 3.28
C GLY A 137 4.09 -3.28 2.11
N TYR A 138 2.94 -2.60 2.01
CA TYR A 138 1.91 -2.92 1.01
C TYR A 138 2.45 -2.92 -0.43
N LEU A 139 3.19 -1.87 -0.80
CA LEU A 139 3.79 -1.76 -2.13
C LEU A 139 4.79 -2.90 -2.39
N ALA A 140 5.72 -3.13 -1.47
CA ALA A 140 6.72 -4.18 -1.63
C ALA A 140 6.12 -5.59 -1.67
N LEU A 141 5.12 -5.87 -0.81
CA LEU A 141 4.40 -7.15 -0.78
C LEU A 141 3.66 -7.41 -2.08
N SER A 142 2.84 -6.44 -2.51
CA SER A 142 2.02 -6.58 -3.72
C SER A 142 2.88 -6.64 -4.97
N SER A 143 3.91 -5.78 -5.08
CA SER A 143 4.88 -5.88 -6.18
C SER A 143 5.63 -7.20 -6.18
N GLY A 144 6.01 -7.73 -5.01
CA GLY A 144 6.68 -9.03 -4.90
C GLY A 144 5.84 -10.20 -5.40
N LEU A 145 4.54 -10.17 -5.10
CA LEU A 145 3.56 -11.11 -5.64
C LEU A 145 3.45 -10.99 -7.17
N SER A 146 3.37 -9.76 -7.69
CA SER A 146 3.19 -9.49 -9.12
C SER A 146 4.40 -9.90 -9.97
N VAL A 147 5.62 -9.61 -9.51
CA VAL A 147 6.86 -9.84 -10.28
C VAL A 147 7.52 -11.19 -9.99
N GLY A 148 6.97 -11.96 -9.04
CA GLY A 148 7.56 -13.24 -8.61
C GLY A 148 8.94 -13.06 -7.96
N ALA A 149 9.05 -12.09 -7.05
CA ALA A 149 10.26 -11.85 -6.28
C ALA A 149 10.65 -13.08 -5.44
N ASP A 150 11.96 -13.32 -5.29
CA ASP A 150 12.48 -14.45 -4.50
C ASP A 150 12.32 -14.21 -3.01
N PHE A 151 12.47 -12.95 -2.60
CA PHE A 151 12.33 -12.53 -1.20
C PHE A 151 11.82 -11.08 -1.14
N VAL A 152 11.02 -10.78 -0.11
CA VAL A 152 10.51 -9.43 0.15
C VAL A 152 10.72 -9.12 1.62
N PHE A 153 11.35 -7.98 1.91
CA PHE A 153 11.47 -7.44 3.25
C PHE A 153 10.38 -6.39 3.47
N ILE A 154 9.48 -6.65 4.41
CA ILE A 154 8.41 -5.73 4.83
C ILE A 154 8.39 -5.57 6.35
N PRO A 155 8.00 -4.39 6.87
CA PRO A 155 7.91 -4.16 8.32
C PRO A 155 6.84 -5.02 9.01
N GLU A 156 5.80 -5.45 8.29
CA GLU A 156 4.73 -6.31 8.83
C GLU A 156 5.08 -7.80 8.87
N LEU A 157 6.24 -8.20 8.36
CA LEU A 157 6.78 -9.55 8.46
C LEU A 157 8.30 -9.46 8.67
N PRO A 158 8.73 -8.90 9.81
CA PRO A 158 10.15 -8.72 10.08
C PRO A 158 10.82 -10.07 10.28
N PRO A 159 11.97 -10.32 9.64
CA PRO A 159 12.62 -11.61 9.72
C PRO A 159 13.42 -11.74 11.04
N GLU A 160 13.76 -12.98 11.37
CA GLU A 160 14.63 -13.33 12.51
C GLU A 160 16.05 -12.79 12.34
N LYS A 161 16.86 -12.78 13.42
CA LYS A 161 18.26 -12.29 13.35
C LYS A 161 19.13 -13.03 12.32
N ASN A 162 18.83 -14.29 12.06
CA ASN A 162 19.49 -15.13 11.06
C ASN A 162 18.88 -14.98 9.64
N TRP A 163 18.20 -13.86 9.35
CA TRP A 163 17.58 -13.60 8.05
C TRP A 163 18.56 -13.72 6.88
N ARG A 164 19.85 -13.49 7.09
CA ARG A 164 20.90 -13.61 6.07
C ARG A 164 20.98 -15.05 5.56
N ASP A 165 20.99 -16.02 6.47
CA ASP A 165 21.02 -17.44 6.13
C ASP A 165 19.71 -17.87 5.45
N ASN A 166 18.57 -17.37 5.93
CA ASN A 166 17.27 -17.67 5.33
C ASN A 166 17.16 -17.09 3.90
N LEU A 167 17.61 -15.85 3.70
CA LEU A 167 17.69 -15.23 2.38
C LEU A 167 18.55 -16.08 1.45
N CYS A 168 19.74 -16.46 1.89
CA CYS A 168 20.65 -17.29 1.10
C CYS A 168 20.04 -18.65 0.76
N HIS A 169 19.41 -19.31 1.73
CA HIS A 169 18.73 -20.59 1.52
C HIS A 169 17.60 -20.47 0.48
N THR A 170 16.75 -19.45 0.64
CA THR A 170 15.61 -19.21 -0.23
C THR A 170 16.05 -18.93 -1.67
N VAL A 171 16.97 -17.97 -1.86
CA VAL A 171 17.48 -17.63 -3.19
C VAL A 171 18.19 -18.82 -3.83
N THR A 172 19.02 -19.57 -3.08
CA THR A 172 19.70 -20.77 -3.60
C THR A 172 18.71 -21.84 -4.05
N SER A 173 17.62 -22.04 -3.31
CA SER A 173 16.55 -22.96 -3.69
C SER A 173 15.94 -22.61 -5.05
N PHE A 174 15.70 -21.32 -5.33
CA PHE A 174 15.21 -20.87 -6.63
C PHE A 174 16.24 -21.04 -7.76
N LEU A 175 17.50 -20.69 -7.51
CA LEU A 175 18.58 -20.85 -8.49
C LEU A 175 18.79 -22.31 -8.87
N ASN A 176 18.78 -23.23 -7.89
CA ASN A 176 18.91 -24.67 -8.12
C ASN A 176 17.74 -25.27 -8.93
N ARG A 177 16.58 -24.62 -8.91
CA ARG A 177 15.40 -25.01 -9.73
C ARG A 177 15.45 -24.44 -11.15
N GLY A 178 16.54 -23.76 -11.52
CA GLY A 178 16.77 -23.25 -12.87
C GLY A 178 16.46 -21.76 -13.04
N LYS A 179 16.05 -21.03 -11.99
CA LYS A 179 15.94 -19.57 -12.08
C LYS A 179 17.34 -18.99 -12.34
N LYS A 180 17.47 -18.12 -13.34
CA LYS A 180 18.78 -17.62 -13.78
C LYS A 180 19.26 -16.41 -12.98
N TYR A 181 18.37 -15.72 -12.29
CA TYR A 181 18.61 -14.45 -11.61
C TYR A 181 17.86 -14.42 -10.27
N ALA A 182 18.17 -13.44 -9.43
CA ALA A 182 17.47 -13.22 -8.16
C ALA A 182 16.93 -11.78 -8.08
N ILE A 183 15.69 -11.63 -7.63
CA ILE A 183 15.03 -10.35 -7.35
C ILE A 183 14.62 -10.34 -5.89
N VAL A 184 15.17 -9.38 -5.14
CA VAL A 184 14.83 -9.16 -3.74
C VAL A 184 14.26 -7.75 -3.60
N LEU A 185 13.06 -7.64 -3.04
CA LEU A 185 12.43 -6.35 -2.82
C LEU A 185 12.59 -5.95 -1.36
N VAL A 186 12.92 -4.68 -1.11
CA VAL A 186 13.12 -4.14 0.23
C VAL A 186 12.24 -2.90 0.38
N ALA A 187 11.26 -2.97 1.29
CA ALA A 187 10.50 -1.78 1.67
C ALA A 187 11.40 -0.79 2.41
N GLU A 188 11.22 0.51 2.20
CA GLU A 188 12.04 1.55 2.87
C GLU A 188 11.94 1.49 4.41
N GLY A 189 10.82 0.96 4.94
CA GLY A 189 10.60 0.74 6.37
C GLY A 189 11.02 -0.64 6.88
N ALA A 190 11.74 -1.46 6.10
CA ALA A 190 12.11 -2.81 6.50
C ALA A 190 13.01 -2.84 7.76
N HIS A 191 12.69 -3.75 8.68
CA HIS A 191 13.46 -3.98 9.90
C HIS A 191 13.40 -5.46 10.32
N ASP A 192 14.33 -5.89 11.17
CA ASP A 192 14.29 -7.21 11.80
C ASP A 192 13.35 -7.25 13.02
N LYS A 193 13.17 -8.42 13.64
CA LYS A 193 12.34 -8.57 14.85
C LYS A 193 12.82 -7.77 16.07
N SER A 194 14.07 -7.33 16.08
CA SER A 194 14.63 -6.47 17.14
C SER A 194 14.42 -4.98 16.83
N GLY A 195 13.76 -4.64 15.72
CA GLY A 195 13.54 -3.27 15.26
C GLY A 195 14.76 -2.64 14.58
N VAL A 196 15.79 -3.43 14.25
CA VAL A 196 16.97 -2.92 13.55
C VAL A 196 16.65 -2.78 12.06
N PRO A 197 16.83 -1.58 11.46
CA PRO A 197 16.57 -1.37 10.04
C PRO A 197 17.41 -2.30 9.15
N ILE A 198 16.78 -2.87 8.12
CA ILE A 198 17.45 -3.70 7.10
C ILE A 198 17.61 -2.85 5.85
N THR A 199 18.86 -2.64 5.41
CA THR A 199 19.14 -1.78 4.25
C THR A 199 19.34 -2.57 2.97
N SER A 200 19.01 -1.97 1.83
CA SER A 200 19.22 -2.56 0.50
C SER A 200 20.70 -2.92 0.24
N ASN A 201 21.64 -2.11 0.75
CA ASN A 201 23.07 -2.38 0.64
C ASN A 201 23.50 -3.60 1.45
N GLU A 202 22.96 -3.77 2.66
CA GLU A 202 23.23 -4.93 3.49
C GLU A 202 22.74 -6.23 2.84
N VAL A 203 21.51 -6.22 2.30
CA VAL A 203 20.96 -7.35 1.54
C VAL A 203 21.85 -7.67 0.33
N LYS A 204 22.30 -6.66 -0.42
CA LYS A 204 23.24 -6.84 -1.54
C LYS A 204 24.55 -7.48 -1.08
N GLU A 205 25.12 -7.03 0.03
CA GLU A 205 26.35 -7.61 0.56
C GLU A 205 26.20 -9.09 0.90
N VAL A 206 25.07 -9.49 1.47
CA VAL A 206 24.76 -10.90 1.76
C VAL A 206 24.74 -11.72 0.47
N LEU A 207 24.01 -11.25 -0.56
CA LEU A 207 23.94 -11.94 -1.86
C LEU A 207 25.33 -12.03 -2.53
N SER A 208 26.13 -10.97 -2.47
CA SER A 208 27.46 -10.95 -3.10
C SER A 208 28.50 -11.78 -2.34
N LYS A 209 28.54 -11.70 -1.01
CA LYS A 209 29.57 -12.37 -0.20
C LYS A 209 29.25 -13.85 0.04
N GLN A 210 28.00 -14.16 0.38
CA GLN A 210 27.63 -15.52 0.77
C GLN A 210 27.22 -16.39 -0.43
N LEU A 211 26.45 -15.86 -1.39
CA LEU A 211 26.04 -16.59 -2.59
C LEU A 211 26.97 -16.42 -3.79
N LYS A 212 27.95 -15.51 -3.71
CA LYS A 212 28.83 -15.14 -4.83
C LYS A 212 28.04 -14.71 -6.09
N LEU A 213 26.85 -14.15 -5.89
CA LEU A 213 25.99 -13.66 -6.97
C LEU A 213 26.33 -12.20 -7.26
N ASP A 214 26.65 -11.88 -8.52
CA ASP A 214 26.89 -10.49 -8.94
C ASP A 214 25.61 -9.67 -8.72
N SER A 215 25.61 -8.82 -7.69
CA SER A 215 24.39 -8.17 -7.18
C SER A 215 24.44 -6.65 -7.33
N ARG A 216 23.30 -6.04 -7.65
CA ARG A 216 23.12 -4.59 -7.79
C ARG A 216 21.98 -4.11 -6.92
N VAL A 217 22.05 -2.84 -6.48
CA VAL A 217 20.97 -2.16 -5.77
C VAL A 217 20.36 -1.15 -6.73
N THR A 218 19.03 -1.12 -6.79
CA THR A 218 18.28 -0.11 -7.52
C THR A 218 17.29 0.53 -6.57
N VAL A 219 17.46 1.83 -6.33
CA VAL A 219 16.48 2.63 -5.58
C VAL A 219 15.56 3.29 -6.58
N LEU A 220 14.30 2.87 -6.63
CA LEU A 220 13.34 3.43 -7.60
C LEU A 220 13.04 4.91 -7.29
N GLY A 221 12.97 5.26 -6.01
CA GLY A 221 12.73 6.63 -5.57
C GLY A 221 11.41 7.19 -6.11
N HIS A 222 11.43 8.45 -6.55
CA HIS A 222 10.21 9.22 -6.84
C HIS A 222 9.50 8.84 -8.15
N VAL A 223 10.07 7.95 -8.98
CA VAL A 223 9.34 7.41 -10.15
C VAL A 223 8.03 6.75 -9.73
N GLN A 224 7.97 6.24 -8.50
CA GLN A 224 6.80 5.62 -7.87
C GLN A 224 5.67 6.61 -7.56
N ARG A 225 5.96 7.92 -7.49
CA ARG A 225 4.98 9.00 -7.25
C ARG A 225 4.53 9.68 -8.53
N GLY A 226 5.27 9.49 -9.61
CA GLY A 226 5.04 10.13 -10.90
C GLY A 226 4.18 9.31 -11.85
N GLY A 227 4.00 9.83 -13.07
CA GLY A 227 3.23 9.19 -14.12
C GLY A 227 1.74 9.51 -14.06
N SER A 228 1.03 9.12 -15.12
CA SER A 228 -0.42 9.24 -15.18
C SER A 228 -1.08 8.23 -14.25
N PRO A 229 -2.20 8.59 -13.57
CA PRO A 229 -2.92 7.65 -12.72
C PRO A 229 -3.39 6.43 -13.52
N SER A 230 -3.40 5.25 -12.89
CA SER A 230 -3.91 4.01 -13.46
C SER A 230 -5.43 4.08 -13.70
N ALA A 231 -5.99 3.12 -14.43
CA ALA A 231 -7.44 3.03 -14.61
C ALA A 231 -8.17 2.89 -13.27
N TYR A 232 -7.62 2.08 -12.35
CA TYR A 232 -8.18 1.89 -11.02
C TYR A 232 -8.22 3.20 -10.23
N ASP A 233 -7.09 3.91 -10.12
CA ASP A 233 -7.03 5.16 -9.36
C ASP A 233 -7.88 6.27 -9.96
N ARG A 234 -8.04 6.33 -11.29
CA ARG A 234 -8.96 7.28 -11.95
C ARG A 234 -10.41 7.03 -11.53
N ILE A 235 -10.84 5.76 -11.58
CA ILE A 235 -12.21 5.38 -11.24
C ILE A 235 -12.44 5.54 -9.74
N LEU A 236 -11.50 5.09 -8.91
CA LEU A 236 -11.54 5.21 -7.46
C LEU A 236 -11.65 6.68 -7.04
N GLY A 237 -10.74 7.53 -7.50
CA GLY A 237 -10.75 8.95 -7.19
C GLY A 237 -12.03 9.65 -7.64
N SER A 238 -12.57 9.28 -8.81
CA SER A 238 -13.85 9.83 -9.30
C SER A 238 -15.02 9.41 -8.41
N ARG A 239 -15.08 8.14 -8.00
CA ARG A 239 -16.13 7.63 -7.10
C ARG A 239 -16.04 8.28 -5.72
N GLN A 240 -14.85 8.36 -5.14
CA GLN A 240 -14.66 8.98 -3.84
C GLN A 240 -14.97 10.49 -3.86
N GLY A 241 -14.60 11.19 -4.95
CA GLY A 241 -14.88 12.61 -5.10
C GLY A 241 -16.36 12.94 -5.18
N ILE A 242 -17.14 12.13 -5.92
CA ILE A 242 -18.61 12.28 -5.97
C ILE A 242 -19.23 12.00 -4.60
N GLU A 243 -18.79 10.95 -3.92
CA GLU A 243 -19.30 10.61 -2.59
C GLU A 243 -18.95 11.68 -1.54
N ALA A 244 -17.77 12.28 -1.64
CA ALA A 244 -17.37 13.41 -0.81
C ALA A 244 -18.30 14.62 -1.02
N ALA A 245 -18.65 14.93 -2.27
CA ALA A 245 -19.59 16.00 -2.58
C ALA A 245 -20.98 15.74 -1.97
N PHE A 246 -21.50 14.50 -2.10
CA PHE A 246 -22.77 14.12 -1.48
C PHE A 246 -22.70 14.20 0.05
N ASN A 247 -21.61 13.75 0.66
CA ASN A 247 -21.45 13.81 2.11
C ASN A 247 -21.50 15.25 2.63
N VAL A 248 -20.77 16.16 1.98
CA VAL A 248 -20.71 17.57 2.37
C VAL A 248 -22.07 18.25 2.22
N LEU A 249 -22.83 17.95 1.16
CA LEU A 249 -24.16 18.50 0.93
C LEU A 249 -25.22 18.02 1.93
N MET A 250 -25.06 16.80 2.44
CA MET A 250 -25.98 16.19 3.40
C MET A 250 -25.54 16.33 4.86
N ALA A 251 -24.35 16.88 5.10
CA ALA A 251 -23.76 16.96 6.43
C ALA A 251 -24.57 17.87 7.34
N THR A 252 -24.85 17.38 8.54
CA THR A 252 -25.44 18.12 9.64
C THR A 252 -24.37 18.50 10.68
N PRO A 253 -24.57 19.54 11.50
CA PRO A 253 -23.59 19.91 12.54
C PRO A 253 -23.25 18.79 13.54
N SER A 254 -24.15 17.83 13.74
CA SER A 254 -23.95 16.67 14.62
C SER A 254 -23.12 15.55 13.99
N ASP A 255 -22.95 15.55 12.67
CA ASP A 255 -22.24 14.48 11.98
C ASP A 255 -20.74 14.54 12.31
N PRO A 256 -20.06 13.39 12.48
CA PRO A 256 -18.62 13.37 12.58
C PRO A 256 -17.98 13.75 11.24
N SER A 257 -16.69 14.07 11.26
CA SER A 257 -15.94 14.23 10.02
C SER A 257 -15.76 12.86 9.43
N TYR A 258 -16.05 12.71 8.15
CA TYR A 258 -15.93 11.42 7.46
C TYR A 258 -14.70 11.41 6.57
N VAL A 259 -14.12 10.23 6.42
CA VAL A 259 -13.22 9.89 5.32
C VAL A 259 -13.95 8.96 4.37
N ILE A 260 -13.87 9.27 3.08
CA ILE A 260 -14.38 8.39 2.05
C ILE A 260 -13.36 7.28 1.81
N CYS A 261 -13.76 6.07 2.17
CA CYS A 261 -12.93 4.87 2.11
C CYS A 261 -13.54 3.85 1.14
N THR A 262 -12.78 2.80 0.85
CA THR A 262 -13.31 1.61 0.17
C THR A 262 -13.19 0.37 1.02
N LYS A 263 -14.26 -0.43 1.07
CA LYS A 263 -14.28 -1.76 1.69
C LYS A 263 -14.95 -2.74 0.72
N ASN A 264 -14.24 -3.81 0.36
CA ASN A 264 -14.71 -4.81 -0.60
C ASN A 264 -15.25 -4.19 -1.90
N ILE A 265 -14.49 -3.26 -2.51
CA ILE A 265 -14.83 -2.55 -3.77
C ILE A 265 -15.93 -1.48 -3.60
N HIS A 266 -16.72 -1.51 -2.51
CA HIS A 266 -17.74 -0.51 -2.23
C HIS A 266 -17.14 0.73 -1.56
N VAL A 267 -17.65 1.90 -1.95
CA VAL A 267 -17.32 3.17 -1.27
C VAL A 267 -18.15 3.25 0.01
N CYS A 268 -17.50 3.63 1.11
CA CYS A 268 -18.15 3.82 2.40
C CYS A 268 -17.59 5.05 3.11
N ARG A 269 -18.38 5.64 4.01
CA ARG A 269 -17.97 6.74 4.88
C ARG A 269 -17.51 6.16 6.21
N VAL A 270 -16.30 6.50 6.65
CA VAL A 270 -15.77 6.06 7.95
C VAL A 270 -15.48 7.31 8.79
N PRO A 271 -15.86 7.35 10.08
CA PRO A 271 -15.50 8.47 10.95
C PRO A 271 -13.99 8.69 10.97
N LEU A 272 -13.57 9.93 10.73
CA LEU A 272 -12.16 10.32 10.66
C LEU A 272 -11.43 10.04 11.97
N SER A 273 -12.08 10.27 13.11
CA SER A 273 -11.54 9.97 14.43
C SER A 273 -11.24 8.48 14.63
N GLU A 274 -12.09 7.59 14.10
CA GLU A 274 -11.86 6.14 14.12
C GLU A 274 -10.63 5.77 13.29
N CYS A 275 -10.52 6.31 12.08
CA CYS A 275 -9.35 6.12 11.21
C CYS A 275 -8.05 6.59 11.87
N ILE A 276 -8.04 7.81 12.42
CA ILE A 276 -6.87 8.38 13.12
C ILE A 276 -6.48 7.51 14.31
N SER A 277 -7.46 7.06 15.10
CA SER A 277 -7.23 6.17 16.24
C SER A 277 -6.54 4.86 15.81
N MET A 278 -7.03 4.23 14.74
CA MET A 278 -6.41 3.03 14.19
C MET A 278 -4.99 3.29 13.64
N CYS A 279 -4.79 4.38 12.90
CA CYS A 279 -3.46 4.78 12.39
C CYS A 279 -2.46 5.01 13.53
N ASN A 280 -2.89 5.67 14.60
CA ASN A 280 -2.06 5.86 15.80
C ASN A 280 -1.80 4.53 16.52
N GLY A 281 -2.79 3.62 16.53
CA GLY A 281 -2.63 2.25 17.01
C GLY A 281 -1.50 1.50 16.30
N ILE A 282 -1.37 1.64 14.97
CA ILE A 282 -0.25 1.07 14.21
C ILE A 282 1.09 1.66 14.67
N LYS A 283 1.16 2.99 14.83
CA LYS A 283 2.38 3.67 15.29
C LYS A 283 2.82 3.19 16.68
N CYS A 284 1.87 2.96 17.59
CA CYS A 284 2.16 2.39 18.90
C CYS A 284 2.59 0.92 18.80
N ALA A 285 1.87 0.10 18.05
CA ALA A 285 2.17 -1.32 17.88
C ALA A 285 3.58 -1.56 17.30
N PHE A 286 4.03 -0.72 16.34
CA PHE A 286 5.40 -0.77 15.85
C PHE A 286 6.45 -0.40 16.92
N LYS A 287 6.16 0.56 17.80
CA LYS A 287 7.06 0.92 18.91
C LYS A 287 7.17 -0.20 19.94
N ASP A 288 6.06 -0.88 20.19
CA ASP A 288 5.97 -1.99 21.14
C ASP A 288 6.43 -3.33 20.53
N LEU A 289 6.81 -3.33 19.25
CA LEU A 289 7.17 -4.51 18.46
C LEU A 289 6.05 -5.58 18.39
N ASP A 290 4.79 -5.16 18.55
CA ASP A 290 3.59 -5.99 18.40
C ASP A 290 3.18 -6.06 16.92
N ILE A 291 3.89 -6.90 16.17
CA ILE A 291 3.70 -7.06 14.73
C ILE A 291 2.33 -7.68 14.40
N ASP A 292 1.83 -8.58 15.25
CA ASP A 292 0.53 -9.20 15.03
C ASP A 292 -0.57 -8.14 15.07
N ARG A 293 -0.50 -7.20 16.03
CA ARG A 293 -1.43 -6.07 16.09
C ARG A 293 -1.30 -5.15 14.87
N VAL A 294 -0.08 -4.89 14.38
CA VAL A 294 0.13 -4.12 13.15
C VAL A 294 -0.58 -4.78 11.97
N VAL A 295 -0.37 -6.07 11.75
CA VAL A 295 -0.97 -6.84 10.65
C VAL A 295 -2.50 -6.81 10.72
N GLN A 296 -3.07 -6.95 11.91
CA GLN A 296 -4.52 -6.86 12.10
C GLN A 296 -5.07 -5.47 11.75
N LEU A 297 -4.37 -4.40 12.13
CA LEU A 297 -4.78 -3.03 11.85
C LEU A 297 -4.63 -2.62 10.38
N ARG A 298 -3.78 -3.31 9.60
CA ARG A 298 -3.71 -3.17 8.13
C ARG A 298 -4.97 -3.71 7.43
N GLY A 299 -5.73 -4.56 8.10
CA GLY A 299 -7.02 -5.08 7.63
C GLY A 299 -6.95 -6.36 6.81
N GLY A 300 -8.12 -6.95 6.55
CA GLY A 300 -8.25 -8.29 5.97
C GLY A 300 -7.69 -8.42 4.56
N SER A 301 -7.70 -7.35 3.76
CA SER A 301 -7.09 -7.36 2.42
C SER A 301 -5.59 -7.62 2.48
N PHE A 302 -4.89 -6.92 3.38
CA PHE A 302 -3.45 -7.09 3.58
C PHE A 302 -3.10 -8.48 4.11
N ILE A 303 -3.87 -8.99 5.07
CA ILE A 303 -3.69 -10.33 5.64
C ILE A 303 -3.77 -11.40 4.54
N ARG A 304 -4.78 -11.34 3.67
CA ARG A 304 -4.92 -12.28 2.55
C ARG A 304 -3.74 -12.22 1.59
N SER A 305 -3.25 -11.02 1.26
CA SER A 305 -2.05 -10.86 0.42
C SER A 305 -0.81 -11.44 1.08
N LEU A 306 -0.66 -11.27 2.39
CA LEU A 306 0.46 -11.81 3.15
C LEU A 306 0.42 -13.35 3.22
N GLU A 307 -0.75 -13.94 3.43
CA GLU A 307 -0.96 -15.39 3.40
C GLU A 307 -0.71 -15.98 2.01
N LEU A 308 -1.16 -15.30 0.95
CA LEU A 308 -0.88 -15.67 -0.43
C LEU A 308 0.63 -15.66 -0.69
N PHE A 309 1.33 -14.61 -0.26
CA PHE A 309 2.78 -14.50 -0.43
C PHE A 309 3.53 -15.64 0.27
N LYS A 310 3.20 -15.92 1.54
CA LYS A 310 3.77 -17.07 2.28
C LYS A 310 3.51 -18.40 1.58
N THR A 311 2.32 -18.57 1.01
CA THR A 311 1.95 -19.77 0.26
C THR A 311 2.79 -19.91 -1.01
N LEU A 312 2.97 -18.83 -1.76
CA LEU A 312 3.70 -18.84 -3.03
C LEU A 312 5.22 -18.96 -2.86
N GLN A 313 5.78 -18.57 -1.72
CA GLN A 313 7.20 -18.80 -1.40
C GLN A 313 7.50 -20.26 -1.02
N ASN A 314 6.53 -20.97 -0.45
CA ASN A 314 6.71 -22.34 0.02
C ASN A 314 6.61 -23.36 -1.13
N LEU A 315 7.70 -23.56 -1.86
CA LEU A 315 7.74 -24.52 -2.98
C LEU A 315 8.26 -25.91 -2.60
N VAL A 316 8.40 -26.21 -1.31
CA VAL A 316 8.76 -27.55 -0.82
C VAL A 316 7.57 -28.11 -0.08
N PRO A 317 7.10 -29.33 -0.38
CA PRO A 317 6.05 -29.95 0.39
C PRO A 317 6.45 -30.03 1.85
N CYS A 318 5.59 -29.56 2.75
CA CYS A 318 5.78 -29.80 4.18
C CYS A 318 5.92 -31.32 4.39
N ARG A 319 7.13 -31.78 4.68
CA ARG A 319 7.43 -33.20 4.98
C ARG A 319 6.60 -33.76 6.13
N ASN A 320 5.98 -32.87 6.92
CA ASN A 320 5.23 -33.19 8.13
C ASN A 320 3.78 -33.64 7.88
N ASN A 321 3.22 -33.49 6.67
CA ASN A 321 1.90 -34.05 6.34
C ASN A 321 2.06 -35.38 5.58
N VAL A 322 2.53 -36.40 6.28
CA VAL A 322 2.62 -37.78 5.74
C VAL A 322 1.24 -38.42 5.54
N ASN A 323 0.19 -37.86 6.17
CA ASN A 323 -1.18 -38.40 6.19
C ASN A 323 -2.21 -37.70 5.28
N SER A 324 -1.83 -36.72 4.45
CA SER A 324 -2.79 -36.08 3.53
C SER A 324 -2.89 -36.83 2.21
N GLU A 325 -4.13 -37.07 1.74
CA GLU A 325 -4.40 -37.65 0.42
C GLU A 325 -3.68 -36.85 -0.69
N ARG A 326 -3.04 -37.57 -1.61
CA ARG A 326 -2.33 -36.96 -2.75
C ARG A 326 -3.14 -37.14 -4.02
N TYR A 327 -3.53 -36.02 -4.61
CA TYR A 327 -4.22 -36.00 -5.90
C TYR A 327 -3.28 -35.66 -7.05
N THR A 328 -3.69 -36.06 -8.25
CA THR A 328 -3.14 -35.58 -9.52
C THR A 328 -4.14 -34.61 -10.12
N PHE A 329 -3.78 -33.33 -10.20
CA PHE A 329 -4.59 -32.30 -10.81
C PHE A 329 -4.22 -32.10 -12.28
N SER A 330 -5.16 -31.61 -13.07
CA SER A 330 -4.88 -31.05 -14.39
C SER A 330 -5.28 -29.59 -14.46
N ILE A 331 -4.65 -28.85 -15.37
CA ILE A 331 -5.03 -27.47 -15.69
C ILE A 331 -5.01 -27.25 -17.19
N ILE A 332 -6.01 -26.53 -17.69
CA ILE A 332 -6.14 -26.12 -19.08
C ILE A 332 -6.50 -24.64 -19.15
N HIS A 333 -6.15 -24.01 -20.26
CA HIS A 333 -6.67 -22.70 -20.65
C HIS A 333 -7.66 -22.90 -21.80
N SER A 334 -8.85 -22.33 -21.69
CA SER A 334 -9.90 -22.46 -22.71
C SER A 334 -10.57 -21.11 -22.96
N GLY A 335 -10.92 -20.84 -24.22
CA GLY A 335 -11.44 -19.54 -24.66
C GLY A 335 -10.35 -18.58 -25.15
N ALA A 336 -10.73 -17.31 -25.31
CA ALA A 336 -9.80 -16.28 -25.78
C ALA A 336 -8.72 -15.97 -24.72
N PRO A 337 -7.44 -15.80 -25.12
CA PRO A 337 -6.37 -15.45 -24.19
C PRO A 337 -6.67 -14.15 -23.43
N SER A 338 -6.40 -14.15 -22.13
CA SER A 338 -6.59 -13.00 -21.25
C SER A 338 -5.37 -12.78 -20.35
N ALA A 339 -4.96 -11.52 -20.17
CA ALA A 339 -3.90 -11.17 -19.24
C ALA A 339 -4.31 -11.59 -17.82
N GLY A 340 -3.50 -12.46 -17.19
CA GLY A 340 -3.78 -13.02 -15.86
C GLY A 340 -4.02 -14.54 -15.83
N MET A 341 -4.23 -15.19 -16.98
CA MET A 341 -4.37 -16.65 -17.04
C MET A 341 -3.09 -17.37 -16.57
N ASP A 342 -1.91 -16.88 -16.97
CA ASP A 342 -0.63 -17.47 -16.55
C ASP A 342 -0.34 -17.29 -15.05
N PRO A 343 -0.49 -16.09 -14.44
CA PRO A 343 -0.43 -15.93 -12.99
C PRO A 343 -1.37 -16.87 -12.23
N CYS A 344 -2.60 -17.06 -12.73
CA CYS A 344 -3.58 -17.98 -12.14
C CYS A 344 -3.04 -19.42 -12.14
N SER A 345 -2.61 -19.93 -13.30
CA SER A 345 -2.03 -21.28 -13.41
C SER A 345 -0.75 -21.44 -12.61
N ARG A 346 0.11 -20.41 -12.59
CA ARG A 346 1.33 -20.40 -11.79
C ARG A 346 1.00 -20.55 -10.29
N ALA A 347 0.07 -19.76 -9.77
CA ALA A 347 -0.33 -19.85 -8.37
C ALA A 347 -0.91 -21.23 -8.02
N PHE A 348 -1.77 -21.78 -8.88
CA PHE A 348 -2.34 -23.10 -8.72
C PHE A 348 -1.27 -24.21 -8.71
N VAL A 349 -0.34 -24.19 -9.67
CA VAL A 349 0.78 -25.14 -9.76
C VAL A 349 1.66 -25.08 -8.51
N ILE A 350 2.05 -23.87 -8.07
CA ILE A 350 2.86 -23.68 -6.87
C ILE A 350 2.15 -24.25 -5.65
N TRP A 351 0.86 -23.96 -5.49
CA TRP A 351 0.07 -24.48 -4.38
C TRP A 351 0.00 -26.01 -4.40
N CYS A 352 -0.31 -26.63 -5.54
CA CYS A 352 -0.35 -28.10 -5.68
C CYS A 352 0.98 -28.74 -5.27
N LEU A 353 2.10 -28.23 -5.78
CA LEU A 353 3.43 -28.73 -5.46
C LEU A 353 3.79 -28.53 -3.98
N SER A 354 3.40 -27.41 -3.38
CA SER A 354 3.58 -27.12 -1.94
C SER A 354 2.84 -28.09 -1.02
N LYS A 355 1.80 -28.76 -1.54
CA LYS A 355 1.01 -29.76 -0.81
C LYS A 355 1.38 -31.20 -1.19
N GLY A 356 2.35 -31.38 -2.09
CA GLY A 356 2.79 -32.71 -2.54
C GLY A 356 1.86 -33.36 -3.56
N HIS A 357 0.98 -32.59 -4.19
CA HIS A 357 0.14 -33.03 -5.30
C HIS A 357 0.93 -33.03 -6.61
N SER A 358 0.53 -33.90 -7.54
CA SER A 358 1.03 -33.90 -8.91
C SER A 358 0.16 -33.01 -9.78
N ILE A 359 0.73 -32.38 -10.81
CA ILE A 359 -0.03 -31.54 -11.74
C ILE A 359 0.40 -31.74 -13.18
N ILE A 360 -0.58 -31.80 -14.08
CA ILE A 360 -0.40 -31.95 -15.54
C ILE A 360 -1.06 -30.75 -16.23
N GLY A 361 -0.30 -29.99 -17.01
CA GLY A 361 -0.84 -28.94 -17.86
C GLY A 361 -1.06 -29.46 -19.27
N PHE A 362 -2.30 -29.43 -19.77
CA PHE A 362 -2.57 -29.77 -21.17
C PHE A 362 -2.45 -28.52 -22.05
N LYS A 363 -1.74 -28.67 -23.17
CA LYS A 363 -1.62 -27.62 -24.18
C LYS A 363 -2.91 -27.54 -25.00
N ASN A 364 -3.19 -26.38 -25.59
CA ASN A 364 -4.33 -26.19 -26.52
C ASN A 364 -5.71 -26.50 -25.91
N GLY A 365 -5.88 -26.25 -24.61
CA GLY A 365 -7.18 -26.39 -23.96
C GLY A 365 -7.74 -27.81 -24.03
N PHE A 366 -9.03 -27.92 -24.35
CA PHE A 366 -9.69 -29.23 -24.47
C PHE A 366 -9.17 -30.07 -25.64
N GLU A 367 -8.65 -29.45 -26.70
CA GLU A 367 -8.12 -30.18 -27.85
C GLU A 367 -6.91 -31.04 -27.46
N GLY A 368 -5.99 -30.50 -26.65
CA GLY A 368 -4.86 -31.29 -26.15
C GLY A 368 -5.18 -32.16 -24.93
N VAL A 369 -6.43 -32.15 -24.44
CA VAL A 369 -6.91 -33.20 -23.52
C VAL A 369 -7.44 -34.39 -24.31
N VAL A 370 -8.07 -34.13 -25.47
CA VAL A 370 -8.65 -35.16 -26.35
C VAL A 370 -7.56 -35.89 -27.13
N ASN A 371 -6.57 -35.17 -27.64
CA ASN A 371 -5.45 -35.67 -28.45
C ASN A 371 -4.17 -35.74 -27.63
#